data_AF-A0AAQ3KIF1-F1
#
_entry.id   AF-A0AAQ3KIF1-F1
#
_cell.length_a   1.000
_cell.length_b   1.000
_cell.length_c   1.000
_cell.angle_alpha   90.00
_cell.angle_beta   90.00
_cell.angle_gamma   90.00
#
_symmetry.space_group_name_H-M   'P 1'
#
loop_
_entity.id
_entity.type
_entity.pdbx_description
1 polymer ?
#
loop_
_entity_poly.entity_id
_entity_poly.type
_entity_poly.pdbx_seq_one_letter_code
_entity_poly.pdbx_strand_id
1 'polypeptide(L)'
;MIFLFVPYILLFLLLDLSSFCFTDLLYTLSSLPRDLNFLEHTSDIGWKEYHRAKPLIIDPGLYSLQKADVFWVSEKRSVPSAYKLFTGSAWMMLTHQFIEYSIWGWDNLPRTVLMYYANFLSSPEGYFHTVICNAPEFRNTTVNHDLHFISWDNPPKQHPHFLTLEDYSRMISSNAPFARKFGRDDPVLDKIDKELLGRDPDGFVPSAWQDTLKMNTSDDPQYTIKDVNELKPGPGAERVKALITGLISVDGFKDKHCI
;
A
#
# COMPACT_ATOMS: atom_id res chain seq x y z
N MET A 1 -8.57 5.38 4.50
CA MET A 1 -8.13 5.81 5.85
C MET A 1 -6.62 5.88 5.78
N ILE A 2 -6.01 7.06 5.96
CA ILE A 2 -4.56 7.21 5.88
C ILE A 2 -4.00 6.94 7.27
N PHE A 3 -3.17 5.91 7.42
CA PHE A 3 -2.41 5.69 8.65
C PHE A 3 -1.03 6.32 8.49
N LEU A 4 -0.72 7.27 9.37
CA LEU A 4 0.61 7.83 9.51
C LEU A 4 1.42 6.92 10.43
N PHE A 5 2.38 6.18 9.86
CA PHE A 5 3.52 5.68 10.61
C PHE A 5 4.63 6.74 10.50
N VAL A 6 5.33 7.06 11.58
CA VAL A 6 6.61 7.78 11.44
C VAL A 6 7.67 6.68 11.28
N PRO A 7 8.29 6.45 10.10
CA PRO A 7 8.49 7.37 8.97
C PRO A 7 7.72 7.03 7.65
N TYR A 8 6.70 6.18 7.68
CA TYR A 8 5.97 5.70 6.49
C TYR A 8 4.51 6.18 6.42
N ILE A 9 4.07 6.64 5.25
CA ILE A 9 2.65 6.81 4.95
C ILE A 9 2.16 5.53 4.26
N LEU A 10 1.23 4.83 4.91
CA LEU A 10 0.51 3.72 4.29
C LEU A 10 -0.84 4.21 3.74
N LEU A 11 -1.06 3.98 2.45
CA LEU A 11 -2.30 4.37 1.77
C LEU A 11 -3.28 3.17 1.75
N PHE A 12 -4.32 3.21 2.58
CA PHE A 12 -5.42 2.23 2.59
C PHE A 12 -6.76 2.84 2.12
N LEU A 13 -7.58 2.05 1.42
CA LEU A 13 -9.03 2.30 1.31
C LEU A 13 -9.76 1.42 2.33
N LEU A 14 -11.03 1.74 2.54
CA LEU A 14 -11.93 1.20 3.56
C LEU A 14 -12.15 -0.33 3.56
N LEU A 15 -11.54 -1.09 2.64
CA LEU A 15 -11.73 -2.54 2.48
C LEU A 15 -10.43 -3.35 2.64
N ASP A 16 -9.34 -2.69 3.03
CA ASP A 16 -8.08 -3.34 3.27
C ASP A 16 -8.01 -3.73 4.76
N LEU A 17 -7.75 -5.00 5.04
CA LEU A 17 -7.58 -5.49 6.40
C LEU A 17 -6.12 -5.87 6.61
N SER A 18 -5.56 -5.36 7.71
CA SER A 18 -4.32 -5.91 8.25
C SER A 18 -4.60 -7.31 8.75
N SER A 19 -3.90 -8.29 8.21
CA SER A 19 -3.93 -9.66 8.74
C SER A 19 -2.95 -9.84 9.92
N PHE A 20 -2.41 -8.72 10.44
CA PHE A 20 -1.31 -8.67 11.40
C PHE A 20 -1.60 -7.69 12.52
N CYS A 21 -1.04 -7.95 13.69
CA CYS A 21 -1.04 -6.99 14.78
C CYS A 21 -0.11 -5.80 14.44
N PHE A 22 -0.52 -4.60 14.84
CA PHE A 22 0.21 -3.35 14.59
C PHE A 22 1.66 -3.40 15.13
N THR A 23 1.87 -4.11 16.25
CA THR A 23 3.18 -4.29 16.87
C THR A 23 4.16 -5.04 15.98
N ASP A 24 3.69 -6.03 15.24
CA ASP A 24 4.53 -6.88 14.39
C ASP A 24 5.05 -6.09 13.19
N LEU A 25 4.18 -5.26 12.61
CA LEU A 25 4.56 -4.36 11.53
C LEU A 25 5.56 -3.31 12.03
N LEU A 26 5.29 -2.67 13.17
CA LEU A 26 6.18 -1.67 13.74
C LEU A 26 7.55 -2.25 14.08
N TYR A 27 7.59 -3.42 14.73
CA TYR A 27 8.82 -4.12 15.05
C TYR A 27 9.63 -4.42 13.78
N THR A 28 9.00 -5.01 12.76
CA THR A 28 9.67 -5.37 11.52
C THR A 28 10.20 -4.15 10.78
N LEU A 29 9.37 -3.12 10.59
CA LEU A 29 9.74 -1.90 9.88
C LEU A 29 10.82 -1.09 10.60
N SER A 30 10.88 -1.16 11.94
CA SER A 30 11.90 -0.45 12.72
C SER A 30 13.34 -0.92 12.43
N SER A 31 13.49 -2.17 11.98
CA SER A 31 14.78 -2.78 11.64
C SER A 31 15.24 -2.52 10.20
N LEU A 32 14.39 -1.94 9.35
CA LEU A 32 14.67 -1.72 7.94
C LEU A 32 15.29 -0.34 7.68
N PRO A 33 16.03 -0.19 6.56
CA PRO A 33 16.37 1.14 6.06
C PRO A 33 15.10 1.98 5.87
N ARG A 34 15.11 3.22 6.39
CA ARG A 34 13.93 4.10 6.46
C ARG A 34 13.63 4.85 5.17
N ASP A 35 14.46 4.64 4.15
CA ASP A 35 14.39 5.26 2.84
C ASP A 35 13.64 4.41 1.81
N LEU A 36 13.34 3.14 2.11
CA LEU A 36 12.71 2.21 1.16
C LEU A 36 11.23 2.53 0.89
N ASN A 37 10.86 2.66 -0.38
CA ASN A 37 9.48 2.88 -0.82
C ASN A 37 8.93 1.59 -1.44
N PHE A 38 7.88 1.02 -0.86
CA PHE A 38 7.25 -0.21 -1.34
C PHE A 38 6.09 0.14 -2.25
N LEU A 39 6.31 0.00 -3.55
CA LEU A 39 5.32 0.21 -4.60
C LEU A 39 5.62 -0.73 -5.77
N GLU A 40 4.62 -1.53 -6.14
CA GLU A 40 4.70 -2.33 -7.36
C GLU A 40 4.69 -1.38 -8.56
N HIS A 41 5.61 -1.56 -9.50
CA HIS A 41 5.75 -0.67 -10.64
C HIS A 41 6.33 -1.36 -11.87
N THR A 42 5.91 -0.87 -13.03
CA THR A 42 6.48 -1.18 -14.33
C THR A 42 6.39 0.03 -15.27
N SER A 43 7.38 0.15 -16.14
CA SER A 43 7.38 1.09 -17.25
C SER A 43 6.73 0.54 -18.52
N ASP A 44 6.40 -0.75 -18.56
CA ASP A 44 5.60 -1.35 -19.63
C ASP A 44 4.11 -1.07 -19.38
N ILE A 45 3.66 0.08 -19.88
CA ILE A 45 2.28 0.52 -19.73
C ILE A 45 1.32 -0.10 -20.76
N GLY A 46 1.83 -0.81 -21.77
CA GLY A 46 1.05 -1.54 -22.78
C GLY A 46 -0.22 -0.83 -23.28
N TRP A 47 -1.37 -1.50 -23.15
CA TRP A 47 -2.67 -0.97 -23.57
C TRP A 47 -3.09 0.31 -22.82
N LYS A 48 -2.58 0.54 -21.60
CA LYS A 48 -2.89 1.75 -20.82
C LYS A 48 -2.39 3.02 -21.51
N GLU A 49 -1.39 2.93 -22.39
CA GLU A 49 -0.96 4.09 -23.18
C GLU A 49 -2.11 4.67 -24.02
N TYR A 50 -2.79 3.80 -24.77
CA TYR A 50 -3.85 4.20 -25.70
C TYR A 50 -5.19 4.46 -25.01
N HIS A 51 -5.46 3.78 -23.90
CA HIS A 51 -6.74 3.85 -23.20
C HIS A 51 -6.75 4.80 -22.00
N ARG A 52 -5.59 5.16 -21.43
CA ARG A 52 -5.51 6.02 -20.23
C ARG A 52 -4.52 7.18 -20.37
N ALA A 53 -3.35 6.97 -20.96
CA ALA A 53 -2.33 8.02 -21.05
C ALA A 53 -2.67 9.11 -22.07
N LYS A 54 -3.03 8.72 -23.29
CA LYS A 54 -3.40 9.64 -24.38
C LYS A 54 -4.81 10.25 -24.22
N PRO A 55 -5.84 9.49 -23.79
CA PRO A 55 -7.16 10.08 -23.55
C PRO A 55 -7.17 11.04 -22.37
N LEU A 56 -8.14 11.96 -22.37
CA LEU A 56 -8.38 12.90 -21.29
C LEU A 56 -9.77 12.66 -20.72
N ILE A 57 -9.86 12.70 -19.39
CA ILE A 57 -11.13 12.65 -18.67
C ILE A 57 -11.38 13.93 -17.87
N ILE A 58 -12.65 14.27 -17.72
CA ILE A 58 -13.12 15.23 -16.72
C ILE A 58 -13.91 14.42 -15.70
N ASP A 59 -13.44 14.42 -14.45
CA ASP A 59 -14.09 13.71 -13.35
C ASP A 59 -15.00 14.67 -12.57
N PRO A 60 -16.34 14.50 -12.64
CA PRO A 60 -17.28 15.32 -11.89
C PRO A 60 -17.09 15.23 -10.38
N GLY A 61 -16.53 14.13 -9.88
CA GLY A 61 -16.24 13.92 -8.47
C GLY A 61 -15.23 14.92 -7.89
N LEU A 62 -14.51 15.67 -8.72
CA LEU A 62 -13.56 16.70 -8.28
C LEU A 62 -14.22 18.07 -8.01
N TYR A 63 -15.41 18.35 -8.56
CA TYR A 63 -16.04 19.66 -8.45
C TYR A 63 -17.56 19.61 -8.14
N SER A 64 -18.16 18.43 -8.15
CA SER A 64 -19.57 18.22 -7.86
C SER A 64 -19.74 17.25 -6.68
N LEU A 65 -20.73 17.54 -5.82
CA LEU A 65 -21.13 16.62 -4.75
C LEU A 65 -21.99 15.45 -5.27
N GLN A 66 -22.58 15.59 -6.46
CA GLN A 66 -23.36 14.53 -7.09
C GLN A 66 -22.43 13.59 -7.84
N LYS A 67 -22.45 12.30 -7.48
CA LYS A 67 -21.71 11.27 -8.19
C LYS A 67 -22.27 11.09 -9.60
N ALA A 68 -21.39 11.16 -10.59
CA ALA A 68 -21.68 10.92 -11.99
C ALA A 68 -20.47 10.23 -12.65
N ASP A 69 -20.69 9.62 -13.81
CA ASP A 69 -19.62 9.01 -14.60
C ASP A 69 -18.65 10.06 -15.14
N VAL A 70 -17.42 9.63 -15.43
CA VAL A 70 -16.40 10.50 -16.03
C VAL A 70 -16.80 10.90 -17.46
N PHE A 71 -16.51 12.15 -17.81
CA PHE A 71 -16.67 12.62 -19.19
C PHE A 71 -15.39 12.36 -19.97
N TRP A 72 -15.52 11.73 -21.13
CA TRP A 72 -14.41 11.51 -22.06
C TRP A 72 -14.29 12.69 -23.01
N VAL A 73 -13.10 13.25 -23.10
CA VAL A 73 -12.79 14.30 -24.08
C VAL A 73 -12.45 13.65 -25.43
N SER A 74 -12.93 14.24 -26.52
CA SER A 74 -12.70 13.75 -27.89
C SER A 74 -11.22 13.81 -28.29
N GLU A 75 -10.55 14.88 -27.90
CA GLU A 75 -9.16 15.17 -28.19
C GLU A 75 -8.23 14.33 -27.31
N LYS A 76 -7.20 13.79 -27.94
CA LYS A 76 -6.14 13.02 -27.26
C LYS A 76 -4.87 13.85 -27.21
N ARG A 77 -4.11 13.70 -26.14
CA ARG A 77 -2.77 14.27 -26.00
C ARG A 77 -1.69 13.27 -26.41
N SER A 78 -0.48 13.77 -26.66
CA SER A 78 0.71 12.93 -26.78
C SER A 78 1.18 12.45 -25.41
N VAL A 79 1.93 11.34 -25.41
CA VAL A 79 2.66 10.88 -24.21
C VAL A 79 3.81 11.88 -23.94
N PRO A 80 4.11 12.21 -22.68
CA PRO A 80 5.19 13.13 -22.33
C PRO A 80 6.54 12.62 -22.83
N SER A 81 7.38 13.53 -23.34
CA SER A 81 8.77 13.25 -23.70
C SER A 81 9.77 13.63 -22.61
N ALA A 82 9.35 14.47 -21.66
CA ALA A 82 10.21 14.99 -20.59
C ALA A 82 10.45 13.99 -19.45
N TYR A 83 9.59 12.99 -19.30
CA TYR A 83 9.67 11.95 -18.28
C TYR A 83 9.00 10.67 -18.78
N LYS A 84 9.40 9.53 -18.22
CA LYS A 84 8.84 8.22 -18.57
C LYS A 84 7.64 7.91 -17.68
N LEU A 85 6.53 7.43 -18.25
CA LEU A 85 5.39 7.00 -17.46
C LEU A 85 5.65 5.63 -16.82
N PHE A 86 5.20 5.49 -15.58
CA PHE A 86 5.17 4.23 -14.85
C PHE A 86 3.74 3.96 -14.37
N THR A 87 3.41 2.68 -14.22
CA THR A 87 2.14 2.24 -13.66
C THR A 87 2.37 1.10 -12.67
N GLY A 88 1.41 0.90 -11.78
CA GLY A 88 1.45 -0.20 -10.83
C GLY A 88 0.17 -0.28 -10.00
N SER A 89 0.27 -0.94 -8.86
CA SER A 89 -0.79 -1.00 -7.85
C SER A 89 -1.19 0.40 -7.37
N ALA A 90 -2.48 0.60 -7.08
CA ALA A 90 -2.94 1.80 -6.38
C ALA A 90 -2.45 1.83 -4.90
N TRP A 91 -1.86 0.73 -4.44
CA TRP A 91 -1.36 0.55 -3.09
C TRP A 91 0.12 0.62 -2.98
N MET A 92 0.55 1.22 -1.88
CA MET A 92 1.93 1.55 -1.65
C MET A 92 2.15 1.91 -0.18
N MET A 93 3.37 1.67 0.27
CA MET A 93 3.92 2.23 1.49
C MET A 93 5.08 3.14 1.10
N LEU A 94 4.88 4.44 1.24
CA LEU A 94 5.83 5.47 0.82
C LEU A 94 6.47 6.13 2.03
N THR A 95 7.73 6.52 1.90
CA THR A 95 8.43 7.24 2.96
C THR A 95 7.91 8.66 3.10
N HIS A 96 7.97 9.19 4.32
CA HIS A 96 7.67 10.58 4.60
C HIS A 96 8.51 11.51 3.71
N GLN A 97 9.79 11.21 3.51
CA GLN A 97 10.70 11.99 2.67
C GLN A 97 10.22 12.09 1.22
N PHE A 98 9.74 10.98 0.64
CA PHE A 98 9.23 10.98 -0.74
C PHE A 98 7.89 11.73 -0.85
N ILE A 99 7.02 11.61 0.15
CA ILE A 99 5.76 12.37 0.18
C ILE A 99 6.03 13.87 0.36
N GLU A 100 6.97 14.24 1.22
CA GLU A 100 7.40 15.62 1.41
C GLU A 100 7.94 16.20 0.10
N TYR A 101 8.77 15.45 -0.63
CA TYR A 101 9.21 15.82 -1.98
C TYR A 101 8.03 15.97 -2.95
N SER A 102 7.03 15.09 -2.90
CA SER A 102 5.86 15.16 -3.78
C SER A 102 5.00 16.41 -3.54
N ILE A 103 5.01 16.97 -2.33
CA ILE A 103 4.21 18.15 -1.93
C ILE A 103 5.03 19.44 -2.05
N TRP A 104 6.23 19.44 -1.46
CA TRP A 104 7.09 20.61 -1.26
C TRP A 104 8.33 20.62 -2.14
N GLY A 105 8.45 19.65 -3.06
CA GLY A 105 9.56 19.55 -4.00
C GLY A 105 9.91 20.89 -4.62
N TRP A 106 11.21 21.21 -4.57
CA TRP A 106 11.73 22.46 -5.11
C TRP A 106 11.80 22.43 -6.64
N ASP A 107 11.97 21.25 -7.23
CA ASP A 107 11.90 21.05 -8.67
C ASP A 107 10.45 21.07 -9.18
N ASN A 108 10.30 21.01 -10.51
CA ASN A 108 8.98 21.03 -11.15
C ASN A 108 8.42 19.65 -11.46
N LEU A 109 9.14 18.55 -11.19
CA LEU A 109 8.74 17.21 -11.64
C LEU A 109 7.40 16.79 -11.00
N PRO A 110 7.19 16.79 -9.66
CA PRO A 110 5.91 16.43 -9.06
C PRO A 110 4.75 17.28 -9.59
N ARG A 111 4.95 18.60 -9.75
CA ARG A 111 3.92 19.51 -10.28
C ARG A 111 3.57 19.21 -11.74
N THR A 112 4.59 18.95 -12.57
CA THR A 112 4.41 18.64 -14.00
C THR A 112 3.70 17.31 -14.19
N VAL A 113 4.08 16.30 -13.41
CA VAL A 113 3.42 14.99 -13.41
C VAL A 113 1.99 15.11 -12.88
N LEU A 114 1.76 15.91 -11.82
CA LEU A 114 0.42 16.13 -11.27
C LEU A 114 -0.52 16.77 -12.31
N MET A 115 -0.05 17.79 -13.04
CA MET A 115 -0.81 18.38 -14.14
C MET A 115 -1.20 17.34 -15.19
N TYR A 116 -0.29 16.42 -15.51
CA TYR A 116 -0.58 15.34 -16.46
C TYR A 116 -1.62 14.35 -15.90
N TYR A 117 -1.52 14.00 -14.63
CA TYR A 117 -2.41 13.03 -13.97
C TYR A 117 -3.74 13.63 -13.50
N ALA A 118 -3.94 14.95 -13.58
CA ALA A 118 -5.22 15.59 -13.21
C ALA A 118 -6.40 15.19 -14.10
N ASN A 119 -6.13 14.82 -15.37
CA ASN A 119 -7.13 14.37 -16.35
C ASN A 119 -6.88 12.93 -16.84
N PHE A 120 -6.27 12.10 -15.98
CA PHE A 120 -5.90 10.72 -16.28
C PHE A 120 -6.83 9.76 -15.54
N LEU A 121 -7.29 8.69 -16.21
CA LEU A 121 -8.14 7.68 -15.56
C LEU A 121 -7.32 6.79 -14.62
N SER A 122 -7.76 6.65 -13.37
CA SER A 122 -7.06 5.90 -12.31
C SER A 122 -5.68 6.47 -11.96
N SER A 123 -5.57 7.79 -11.76
CA SER A 123 -4.31 8.47 -11.44
C SER A 123 -3.47 7.89 -10.29
N PRO A 124 -4.05 7.33 -9.21
CA PRO A 124 -3.26 6.68 -8.14
C PRO A 124 -2.40 5.51 -8.63
N GLU A 125 -2.79 4.82 -9.72
CA GLU A 125 -2.05 3.70 -10.31
C GLU A 125 -0.84 4.15 -11.16
N GLY A 126 -0.47 5.43 -11.15
CA GLY A 126 0.61 5.94 -12.00
C GLY A 126 1.33 7.19 -11.51
N TYR A 127 0.67 8.08 -10.77
CA TYR A 127 1.28 9.35 -10.31
C TYR A 127 2.56 9.10 -9.49
N PHE A 128 2.46 8.39 -8.36
CA PHE A 128 3.59 8.17 -7.48
C PHE A 128 4.70 7.33 -8.13
N HIS A 129 4.33 6.31 -8.90
CA HIS A 129 5.26 5.50 -9.69
C HIS A 129 6.07 6.36 -10.66
N THR A 130 5.39 7.26 -11.38
CA THR A 130 6.04 8.14 -12.35
C THR A 130 6.94 9.16 -11.64
N VAL A 131 6.49 9.78 -10.55
CA VAL A 131 7.31 10.74 -9.81
C VAL A 131 8.56 10.06 -9.24
N ILE A 132 8.42 8.94 -8.51
CA ILE A 132 9.55 8.30 -7.82
C ILE A 132 10.60 7.77 -8.80
N CYS A 133 10.18 7.27 -9.96
CA CYS A 133 11.08 6.69 -10.94
C CYS A 133 11.77 7.70 -11.85
N ASN A 134 11.26 8.94 -11.92
CA ASN A 134 11.90 10.02 -12.65
C ASN A 134 12.67 10.99 -11.73
N ALA A 135 12.58 10.82 -10.40
CA ALA A 135 13.34 11.58 -9.41
C ALA A 135 14.66 10.85 -9.08
N PRO A 136 15.84 11.37 -9.48
CA PRO A 136 17.12 10.70 -9.28
C PRO A 136 17.42 10.34 -7.82
N GLU A 137 16.97 11.17 -6.88
CA GLU A 137 17.17 11.01 -5.44
C GLU A 137 16.40 9.81 -4.86
N PHE A 138 15.27 9.44 -5.47
CA PHE A 138 14.39 8.38 -4.94
C PHE A 138 14.39 7.10 -5.77
N ARG A 139 14.84 7.14 -7.03
CA ARG A 139 14.80 6.00 -7.96
C ARG A 139 15.35 4.70 -7.35
N ASN A 140 16.48 4.77 -6.65
CA ASN A 140 17.16 3.63 -6.03
C ASN A 140 16.59 3.20 -4.67
N THR A 141 15.50 3.82 -4.22
CA THR A 141 14.84 3.47 -2.96
C THR A 141 13.59 2.61 -3.17
N THR A 142 13.25 2.31 -4.42
CA THR A 142 12.04 1.58 -4.79
C THR A 142 12.15 0.08 -4.50
N VAL A 143 11.15 -0.50 -3.85
CA VAL A 143 10.96 -1.95 -3.70
C VAL A 143 9.72 -2.32 -4.52
N ASN A 144 9.90 -3.15 -5.55
CA ASN A 144 8.85 -3.49 -6.52
C ASN A 144 7.85 -4.52 -5.94
N HIS A 145 7.12 -4.11 -4.91
CA HIS A 145 6.09 -4.89 -4.21
C HIS A 145 5.23 -3.92 -3.39
N ASP A 146 3.90 -4.08 -3.40
CA ASP A 146 2.95 -3.17 -2.71
C ASP A 146 2.55 -3.63 -1.29
N LEU A 147 3.10 -4.76 -0.83
CA LEU A 147 2.83 -5.40 0.46
C LEU A 147 1.40 -5.92 0.63
N HIS A 148 0.65 -6.06 -0.47
CA HIS A 148 -0.71 -6.58 -0.48
C HIS A 148 -0.79 -7.95 -1.15
N PHE A 149 -1.56 -8.85 -0.53
CA PHE A 149 -2.09 -10.02 -1.22
C PHE A 149 -3.38 -9.62 -1.94
N ILE A 150 -3.35 -9.65 -3.27
CA ILE A 150 -4.50 -9.35 -4.12
C ILE A 150 -4.71 -10.54 -5.06
N SER A 151 -5.91 -11.13 -5.01
CA SER A 151 -6.30 -12.18 -5.96
C SER A 151 -7.14 -11.57 -7.08
N TRP A 152 -6.84 -11.94 -8.32
CA TRP A 152 -7.56 -11.51 -9.52
C TRP A 152 -8.17 -12.71 -10.21
N ASP A 153 -9.38 -12.54 -10.76
CA ASP A 153 -9.97 -13.51 -11.68
C ASP A 153 -9.13 -13.59 -12.97
N ASN A 154 -9.22 -14.69 -13.71
CA ASN A 154 -8.62 -14.81 -15.04
C ASN A 154 -9.73 -15.03 -16.09
N PRO A 155 -9.99 -14.06 -17.01
CA PRO A 155 -9.32 -12.76 -17.14
C PRO A 155 -9.66 -11.77 -16.01
N PRO A 156 -8.79 -10.78 -15.73
CA PRO A 156 -9.00 -9.82 -14.65
C PRO A 156 -10.23 -8.95 -14.91
N LYS A 157 -11.08 -8.83 -13.88
CA LYS A 157 -12.24 -7.91 -13.86
C LYS A 157 -11.80 -6.50 -13.45
N GLN A 158 -12.73 -5.54 -13.44
CA GLN A 158 -12.48 -4.16 -13.00
C GLN A 158 -12.02 -4.06 -11.54
N HIS A 159 -12.45 -4.99 -10.68
CA HIS A 159 -12.07 -5.04 -9.27
C HIS A 159 -11.52 -6.43 -8.93
N PRO A 160 -10.61 -6.52 -7.93
CA PRO A 160 -10.07 -7.79 -7.46
C PRO A 160 -11.17 -8.78 -7.06
N HIS A 161 -10.82 -10.07 -7.02
CA HIS A 161 -11.64 -11.15 -6.49
C HIS A 161 -11.92 -10.92 -5.00
N PHE A 162 -13.11 -11.31 -4.53
CA PHE A 162 -13.42 -11.31 -3.11
C PHE A 162 -12.75 -12.51 -2.44
N LEU A 163 -11.83 -12.26 -1.52
CA LEU A 163 -11.10 -13.32 -0.83
C LEU A 163 -12.05 -14.13 0.07
N THR A 164 -11.94 -15.44 -0.02
CA THR A 164 -12.73 -16.42 0.75
C THR A 164 -11.82 -17.38 1.53
N LEU A 165 -12.40 -18.35 2.24
CA LEU A 165 -11.65 -19.41 2.92
C LEU A 165 -10.74 -20.22 1.98
N GLU A 166 -11.07 -20.32 0.69
CA GLU A 166 -10.25 -21.02 -0.31
C GLU A 166 -8.92 -20.30 -0.56
N ASP A 167 -8.90 -18.98 -0.37
CA ASP A 167 -7.72 -18.14 -0.59
C ASP A 167 -6.82 -18.05 0.64
N TYR A 168 -7.31 -18.48 1.80
CA TYR A 168 -6.64 -18.29 3.09
C TYR A 168 -5.22 -18.84 3.08
N SER A 169 -5.01 -20.07 2.59
CA SER A 169 -3.69 -20.70 2.54
C SER A 169 -2.69 -19.90 1.68
N ARG A 170 -3.14 -19.41 0.51
CA ARG A 170 -2.33 -18.58 -0.39
C ARG A 170 -1.99 -17.24 0.26
N MET A 171 -2.97 -16.61 0.90
CA MET A 171 -2.80 -15.38 1.65
C MET A 171 -1.74 -15.55 2.76
N ILE A 172 -1.80 -16.63 3.54
CA ILE A 172 -0.77 -16.90 4.56
C ILE A 172 0.61 -17.10 3.92
N SER A 173 0.69 -17.92 2.87
CA SER A 173 1.95 -18.24 2.19
C SER A 173 2.62 -17.04 1.53
N SER A 174 1.85 -16.00 1.17
CA SER A 174 2.39 -14.77 0.57
C SER A 174 3.23 -13.94 1.53
N ASN A 175 3.07 -14.15 2.85
CA ASN A 175 3.67 -13.34 3.92
C ASN A 175 3.34 -11.84 3.86
N ALA A 176 2.43 -11.41 2.98
CA ALA A 176 2.03 -10.02 2.84
C ALA A 176 1.27 -9.55 4.08
N PRO A 177 1.61 -8.37 4.65
CA PRO A 177 0.93 -7.82 5.82
C PRO A 177 -0.54 -7.45 5.57
N PHE A 178 -0.88 -7.17 4.32
CA PHE A 178 -2.20 -6.71 3.93
C PHE A 178 -2.81 -7.64 2.89
N ALA A 179 -4.14 -7.72 2.88
CA ALA A 179 -4.87 -8.50 1.89
C ALA A 179 -6.15 -7.79 1.50
N ARG A 180 -6.60 -8.02 0.25
CA ARG A 180 -7.87 -7.50 -0.25
C ARG A 180 -8.40 -8.30 -1.45
N LYS A 181 -9.70 -8.20 -1.76
CA LYS A 181 -10.75 -7.48 -1.02
C LYS A 181 -11.63 -8.49 -0.30
N PHE A 182 -12.15 -8.14 0.86
CA PHE A 182 -13.00 -9.06 1.63
C PHE A 182 -14.48 -8.77 1.41
N GLY A 183 -15.28 -9.84 1.37
CA GLY A 183 -16.72 -9.74 1.42
C GLY A 183 -17.16 -9.21 2.78
N ARG A 184 -18.31 -8.54 2.83
CA ARG A 184 -18.90 -8.17 4.11
C ARG A 184 -19.31 -9.44 4.86
N ASP A 185 -18.94 -9.54 6.13
CA ASP A 185 -19.28 -10.66 7.02
C ASP A 185 -18.84 -12.04 6.44
N ASP A 186 -17.75 -12.06 5.65
CA ASP A 186 -17.22 -13.29 5.07
C ASP A 186 -16.52 -14.14 6.16
N PRO A 187 -16.76 -15.47 6.23
CA PRO A 187 -16.16 -16.35 7.24
C PRO A 187 -14.61 -16.37 7.26
N VAL A 188 -13.96 -15.94 6.18
CA VAL A 188 -12.49 -15.79 6.16
C VAL A 188 -12.02 -14.74 7.18
N LEU A 189 -12.85 -13.72 7.45
CA LEU A 189 -12.55 -12.68 8.43
C LEU A 189 -12.45 -13.25 9.84
N ASP A 190 -13.41 -14.08 10.23
CA ASP A 190 -13.41 -14.77 11.53
C ASP A 190 -12.18 -15.68 11.67
N LYS A 191 -11.79 -16.34 10.58
CA LYS A 191 -10.59 -17.18 10.55
C LYS A 191 -9.31 -16.35 10.71
N ILE A 192 -9.22 -15.17 10.07
CA ILE A 192 -8.09 -14.23 10.23
C ILE A 192 -8.02 -13.74 11.67
N ASP A 193 -9.14 -13.28 12.22
CA ASP A 193 -9.23 -12.77 13.58
C ASP A 193 -8.76 -13.81 14.59
N LYS A 194 -9.26 -15.04 14.46
CA LYS A 194 -8.94 -16.12 15.38
C LYS A 194 -7.51 -16.64 15.24
N GLU A 195 -7.06 -16.93 14.01
CA GLU A 195 -5.82 -17.67 13.78
C GLU A 195 -4.59 -16.77 13.60
N LEU A 196 -4.75 -15.53 13.13
CA LEU A 196 -3.63 -14.60 12.90
C LEU A 196 -3.56 -13.50 13.94
N LEU A 197 -4.71 -12.95 14.31
CA LEU A 197 -4.78 -11.81 15.23
C LEU A 197 -4.99 -12.24 16.69
N GLY A 198 -5.41 -13.48 16.94
CA GLY A 198 -5.74 -13.96 18.28
C GLY A 198 -6.86 -13.14 18.94
N ARG A 199 -7.78 -12.61 18.14
CA ARG A 199 -8.90 -11.75 18.56
C ARG A 199 -10.08 -12.62 18.96
N ASP A 200 -10.58 -12.44 20.18
CA ASP A 200 -11.85 -13.03 20.61
C ASP A 200 -13.04 -12.41 19.86
N PRO A 201 -14.17 -13.12 19.71
CA PRO A 201 -15.40 -12.54 19.16
C PRO A 201 -15.77 -11.25 19.90
N ASP A 202 -15.96 -10.15 19.17
CA ASP A 202 -16.20 -8.80 19.69
C ASP A 202 -15.07 -8.19 20.56
N GLY A 203 -13.90 -8.84 20.58
CA GLY A 203 -12.71 -8.39 21.30
C GLY A 203 -11.81 -7.45 20.48
N PHE A 204 -10.84 -6.85 21.17
CA PHE A 204 -9.74 -6.13 20.52
C PHE A 204 -8.61 -7.09 20.17
N VAL A 205 -7.87 -6.78 19.09
CA VAL A 205 -6.63 -7.50 18.78
C VAL A 205 -5.66 -7.30 19.95
N PRO A 206 -5.19 -8.37 20.61
CA PRO A 206 -4.18 -8.25 21.66
C PRO A 206 -2.94 -7.56 21.09
N SER A 207 -2.55 -6.43 21.66
CA SER A 207 -1.32 -5.74 21.29
C SER A 207 -0.32 -5.84 22.43
N ALA A 208 0.98 -5.90 22.10
CA ALA A 208 2.04 -5.88 23.10
C ALA A 208 2.01 -4.61 23.99
N TRP A 209 1.36 -3.53 23.52
CA TRP A 209 1.12 -2.31 24.29
C TRP A 209 0.10 -2.47 25.41
N GLN A 210 -0.66 -3.57 25.40
CA GLN A 210 -1.74 -3.86 26.33
C GLN A 210 -1.48 -5.20 27.00
N ASP A 211 -0.43 -5.29 27.82
CA ASP A 211 -0.23 -6.46 28.66
C ASP A 211 -1.30 -6.45 29.78
N THR A 212 -2.18 -7.46 29.73
CA THR A 212 -3.09 -7.89 30.82
C THR A 212 -4.13 -6.89 31.33
N LEU A 213 -5.28 -6.80 30.66
CA LEU A 213 -6.59 -6.59 31.33
C LEU A 213 -7.02 -7.83 32.16
N LYS A 214 -6.07 -8.39 32.91
CA LYS A 214 -6.32 -9.29 34.04
C LYS A 214 -5.77 -8.62 35.30
N MET A 215 -6.21 -7.41 35.58
CA MET A 215 -6.18 -6.89 36.93
C MET A 215 -7.61 -6.65 37.37
N ASN A 216 -8.03 -7.49 38.31
CA ASN A 216 -9.12 -7.14 39.19
C ASN A 216 -8.87 -5.72 39.73
N THR A 217 -9.94 -4.94 39.80
CA THR A 217 -10.08 -3.70 40.58
C THR A 217 -9.20 -2.50 40.18
N SER A 218 -9.90 -1.49 39.61
CA SER A 218 -9.71 -0.06 39.91
C SER A 218 -8.28 0.50 39.90
N ASP A 219 -7.60 0.49 38.75
CA ASP A 219 -6.55 1.47 38.47
C ASP A 219 -6.42 1.71 36.95
N ASP A 220 -6.08 2.95 36.62
CA ASP A 220 -5.93 3.55 35.28
C ASP A 220 -5.08 2.66 34.34
N PRO A 221 -5.47 2.43 33.07
CA PRO A 221 -4.68 1.62 32.13
C PRO A 221 -3.27 2.20 31.93
N GLN A 222 -2.28 1.62 32.59
CA GLN A 222 -0.87 1.98 32.40
C GLN A 222 -0.34 1.37 31.11
N TYR A 223 -0.24 2.19 30.07
CA TYR A 223 0.57 1.90 28.89
C TYR A 223 2.05 1.82 29.32
N THR A 224 2.64 0.63 29.28
CA THR A 224 3.95 0.34 29.87
C THR A 224 5.12 0.37 28.88
N ILE A 225 4.85 0.31 27.58
CA ILE A 225 5.89 0.36 26.55
C ILE A 225 6.30 1.81 26.29
N LYS A 226 7.57 2.13 26.52
CA LYS A 226 8.13 3.48 26.32
C LYS A 226 9.06 3.57 25.11
N ASP A 227 9.59 2.44 24.65
CA ASP A 227 10.50 2.35 23.50
C ASP A 227 10.06 1.24 22.53
N VAL A 228 10.25 1.47 21.22
CA VAL A 228 10.05 0.49 20.14
C VAL A 228 10.91 -0.77 20.37
N ASN A 229 12.06 -0.65 21.03
CA ASN A 229 12.92 -1.78 21.37
C ASN A 229 12.31 -2.74 22.42
N GLU A 230 11.29 -2.31 23.16
CA GLU A 230 10.57 -3.13 24.15
C GLU A 230 9.42 -3.93 23.51
N LEU A 231 9.15 -3.71 22.22
CA LEU A 231 8.14 -4.47 21.47
C LEU A 231 8.56 -5.93 21.36
N LYS A 232 7.69 -6.82 21.84
CA LYS A 232 7.84 -8.26 21.62
C LYS A 232 7.21 -8.64 20.27
N PRO A 233 7.98 -9.13 19.30
CA PRO A 233 7.43 -9.60 18.03
C PRO A 233 6.57 -10.84 18.23
N GLY A 234 5.41 -10.88 17.58
CA GLY A 234 4.60 -12.08 17.39
C GLY A 234 5.00 -12.87 16.14
N PRO A 235 4.31 -13.99 15.85
CA PRO A 235 4.54 -14.80 14.65
C PRO A 235 4.36 -14.03 13.34
N GLY A 236 3.54 -12.97 13.35
CA GLY A 236 3.35 -12.10 12.20
C GLY A 236 4.61 -11.32 11.82
N ALA A 237 5.41 -10.90 12.81
CA ALA A 237 6.65 -10.16 12.56
C ALA A 237 7.65 -10.99 11.73
N GLU A 238 7.81 -12.28 12.06
CA GLU A 238 8.70 -13.17 11.31
C GLU A 238 8.25 -13.37 9.86
N ARG A 239 6.95 -13.44 9.61
CA ARG A 239 6.41 -13.54 8.24
C ARG A 239 6.72 -12.28 7.42
N VAL A 240 6.40 -11.10 7.95
CA VAL A 240 6.67 -9.83 7.24
C VAL A 240 8.17 -9.64 7.03
N LYS A 241 8.99 -9.98 8.04
CA LYS A 241 10.45 -9.95 7.93
C LYS A 241 10.95 -10.89 6.83
N ALA A 242 10.42 -12.10 6.74
CA ALA A 242 10.78 -13.04 5.69
C ALA A 242 10.43 -12.51 4.29
N LEU A 243 9.24 -11.92 4.12
CA LEU A 243 8.85 -11.27 2.87
C LEU A 243 9.83 -10.15 2.50
N ILE A 244 10.04 -9.19 3.39
CA ILE A 244 10.84 -8.01 3.09
C ILE A 244 12.31 -8.37 2.87
N THR A 245 12.87 -9.24 3.71
CA THR A 245 14.24 -9.75 3.52
C THR A 245 14.38 -10.44 2.18
N GLY A 246 13.37 -11.24 1.78
CA GLY A 246 13.30 -11.84 0.46
C GLY A 246 13.33 -10.79 -0.65
N LEU A 247 12.53 -9.73 -0.55
CA LEU A 247 12.44 -8.67 -1.56
C LEU A 247 13.74 -7.88 -1.73
N ILE A 248 14.41 -7.53 -0.64
CA ILE A 248 15.63 -6.69 -0.68
C ILE A 248 16.91 -7.50 -0.92
N SER A 249 16.87 -8.81 -0.67
CA SER A 249 18.04 -9.70 -0.86
C SER A 249 18.03 -10.42 -2.21
N VAL A 250 17.03 -10.19 -3.08
CA VAL A 250 17.01 -10.82 -4.40
C VAL A 250 18.22 -10.38 -5.21
N ASP A 251 18.85 -11.34 -5.89
CA ASP A 251 19.89 -11.05 -6.87
C ASP A 251 19.41 -10.01 -7.89
N GLY A 252 20.24 -8.98 -8.11
CA GLY A 252 19.89 -7.86 -8.97
C GLY A 252 18.83 -6.92 -8.39
N PHE A 253 18.60 -6.87 -7.07
CA PHE A 253 17.69 -5.88 -6.44
C PHE A 253 17.95 -4.46 -6.93
N LYS A 254 19.23 -4.07 -7.06
CA LYS A 254 19.64 -2.76 -7.60
C LYS A 254 19.24 -2.55 -9.06
N ASP A 255 19.15 -3.62 -9.84
CA ASP A 255 18.73 -3.58 -11.25
C ASP A 255 17.20 -3.61 -11.39
N LYS A 256 16.48 -3.84 -10.29
CA LYS A 256 15.01 -3.92 -10.25
C LYS A 256 14.32 -2.60 -9.92
N HIS A 257 15.09 -1.53 -9.73
CA HIS A 257 14.56 -0.20 -9.52
C HIS A 257 14.04 0.39 -10.83
N CYS A 258 12.75 0.70 -10.87
CA CYS A 258 12.12 1.43 -11.97
C CYS A 258 12.35 0.78 -13.34
N ILE A 259 12.04 -0.52 -13.42
CA ILE A 259 12.06 -1.32 -14.65
C ILE A 259 10.94 -0.89 -15.58
#